data_AF-A0A6H0KU09-F1
#
_entry.id   AF-A0A6H0KU09-F1
#
_cell.length_a   1.000
_cell.length_b   1.000
_cell.length_c   1.000
_cell.angle_alpha   90.00
_cell.angle_beta   90.00
_cell.angle_gamma   90.00
#
_symmetry.space_group_name_H-M   'P 1'
#
loop_
_entity.id
_entity.type
_entity.pdbx_description
1 polymer ?
#
loop_
_entity_poly.entity_id
_entity_poly.type
_entity_poly.pdbx_seq_one_letter_code
_entity_poly.pdbx_strand_id
1 'polypeptide(L)'
;MEAINSQFFSKLCKEYGYLFIAASGLLILLGAILNWDWVLEGDGRMMNIAWVSNKFGRTVARILVGISGSVLLVIGILMFFLSKL
;
A
#
# COMPACT_ATOMS: atom_id res chain seq x y z
N MET A 1 -17.66 -27.99 0.13
CA MET A 1 -17.45 -26.82 1.02
C MET A 1 -16.34 -25.91 0.48
N GLU A 2 -15.20 -26.45 0.02
CA GLU A 2 -14.11 -25.67 -0.59
C GLU A 2 -14.48 -24.90 -1.88
N ALA A 3 -15.29 -25.51 -2.76
CA ALA A 3 -15.71 -24.86 -4.02
C ALA A 3 -16.59 -23.61 -3.80
N ILE A 4 -17.36 -23.57 -2.71
CA ILE A 4 -18.23 -22.43 -2.36
C ILE A 4 -17.37 -21.27 -1.84
N ASN A 5 -16.37 -21.57 -1.02
CA ASN A 5 -15.46 -20.56 -0.47
C ASN A 5 -14.60 -19.90 -1.56
N SER A 6 -14.03 -20.69 -2.49
CA SER A 6 -13.21 -20.15 -3.58
C SER A 6 -14.01 -19.23 -4.52
N GLN A 7 -15.24 -19.60 -4.87
CA GLN A 7 -16.11 -18.73 -5.66
C GLN A 7 -16.48 -17.44 -4.93
N PHE A 8 -16.79 -17.52 -3.64
CA PHE A 8 -17.06 -16.33 -2.82
C PHE A 8 -15.86 -15.37 -2.77
N PHE A 9 -14.66 -15.87 -2.47
CA PHE A 9 -13.44 -15.07 -2.47
C PHE A 9 -13.14 -14.45 -3.83
N SER A 10 -13.32 -15.20 -4.92
CA SER A 10 -13.10 -14.66 -6.27
C SER A 10 -14.04 -13.50 -6.59
N LYS A 11 -15.31 -13.55 -6.15
CA LYS A 11 -16.26 -12.45 -6.30
C LYS A 11 -15.87 -11.24 -5.47
N LEU A 12 -15.50 -11.44 -4.21
CA LEU A 12 -15.00 -10.38 -3.33
C LEU A 12 -13.79 -9.66 -3.92
N CYS A 13 -12.78 -10.41 -4.36
CA CYS A 13 -11.59 -9.84 -4.99
C CYS A 13 -11.91 -9.10 -6.27
N LYS A 14 -12.81 -9.64 -7.10
CA LYS A 14 -13.24 -8.99 -8.34
C LYS A 14 -13.99 -7.69 -8.07
N GLU A 15 -14.78 -7.63 -7.00
CA GLU A 15 -15.66 -6.51 -6.72
C GLU A 15 -14.99 -5.41 -5.88
N TYR A 16 -14.09 -5.77 -4.97
CA TYR A 16 -13.49 -4.88 -3.97
C TYR A 16 -11.96 -4.88 -3.97
N GLY A 17 -11.30 -5.66 -4.82
CA GLY A 17 -9.82 -5.76 -4.84
C GLY A 17 -9.13 -4.41 -5.07
N TYR A 18 -9.69 -3.56 -5.92
CA TYR A 18 -9.16 -2.21 -6.14
C TYR A 18 -9.32 -1.28 -4.93
N LEU A 19 -10.40 -1.43 -4.16
CA LEU A 19 -10.55 -0.72 -2.89
C LEU A 19 -9.56 -1.23 -1.83
N PHE A 20 -9.23 -2.51 -1.84
CA PHE A 20 -8.18 -3.04 -0.98
C PHE A 20 -6.80 -2.44 -1.32
N ILE A 21 -6.48 -2.28 -2.61
CA ILE A 21 -5.28 -1.56 -3.05
C ILE A 21 -5.31 -0.10 -2.56
N ALA A 22 -6.44 0.59 -2.73
CA ALA A 22 -6.61 1.96 -2.26
C ALA A 22 -6.42 2.07 -0.74
N ALA A 23 -7.05 1.19 0.04
CA ALA A 23 -6.92 1.14 1.50
C ALA A 23 -5.47 0.86 1.94
N SER A 24 -4.76 -0.03 1.23
CA SER A 24 -3.34 -0.31 1.49
C SER A 24 -2.48 0.93 1.23
N GLY A 25 -2.73 1.64 0.12
CA GLY A 25 -2.05 2.90 -0.19
C GLY A 25 -2.31 3.99 0.86
N LEU A 26 -3.56 4.12 1.32
CA LEU A 26 -3.94 5.03 2.40
C LEU A 26 -3.23 4.69 3.71
N LEU A 27 -3.16 3.42 4.09
CA LEU A 27 -2.50 2.97 5.31
C LEU A 27 -1.00 3.30 5.29
N ILE A 28 -0.34 3.08 4.15
CA ILE A 28 1.08 3.43 3.94
C ILE A 28 1.28 4.96 4.03
N LEU A 29 0.40 5.74 3.39
CA LEU A 29 0.44 7.20 3.44
C LEU A 29 0.26 7.70 4.88
N LEU A 30 -0.70 7.17 5.62
CA LEU A 30 -0.90 7.48 7.04
C LEU A 30 0.32 7.10 7.86
N GLY A 31 0.93 5.94 7.60
CA GLY A 31 2.17 5.53 8.25
C GLY A 31 3.32 6.51 8.03
N ALA A 32 3.46 7.06 6.81
CA ALA A 32 4.45 8.10 6.52
C ALA A 32 4.16 9.42 7.25
N ILE A 33 2.89 9.85 7.28
CA ILE A 33 2.46 11.10 7.93
C ILE A 33 2.61 10.99 9.45
N LEU A 34 2.11 9.90 10.04
CA LEU A 34 2.14 9.63 11.48
C LEU A 34 3.47 9.06 11.97
N ASN A 35 4.43 8.86 11.06
CA ASN A 35 5.79 8.41 11.36
C ASN A 35 5.83 7.02 12.04
N TRP A 36 5.03 6.05 11.57
CA TRP A 36 5.03 4.70 12.09
C TRP A 36 6.36 3.99 11.86
N ASP A 37 6.92 3.41 12.91
CA ASP A 37 8.23 2.73 12.85
C ASP A 37 8.18 1.52 11.92
N TRP A 38 7.18 0.63 12.03
CA TRP A 38 7.07 -0.59 11.20
C TRP A 38 6.98 -0.33 9.68
N VAL A 39 6.58 0.88 9.26
CA VAL A 39 6.53 1.29 7.85
C VAL A 39 7.90 1.72 7.33
N LEU A 40 8.76 2.19 8.23
CA LEU A 40 10.09 2.73 7.92
C LEU A 40 11.22 1.78 8.35
N GLU A 41 10.91 0.77 9.14
CA GLU A 41 11.78 -0.30 9.60
C GLU A 41 11.87 -1.45 8.60
N GLY A 42 12.97 -2.19 8.70
CA GLY A 42 13.27 -3.31 7.82
C GLY A 42 14.68 -3.83 8.10
N ASP A 43 15.05 -4.91 7.44
CA ASP A 43 16.35 -5.57 7.61
C ASP A 43 17.58 -4.77 7.13
N GLY A 44 17.39 -3.53 6.67
CA GLY A 44 18.46 -2.64 6.23
C GLY A 44 19.17 -3.08 4.95
N ARG A 45 18.68 -4.12 4.24
CA ARG A 45 19.24 -4.55 2.96
C ARG A 45 19.11 -3.43 1.92
N MET A 46 19.99 -3.46 0.92
CA MET A 46 19.98 -2.50 -0.20
C MET A 46 18.59 -2.48 -0.85
N MET A 47 18.10 -1.28 -1.19
CA MET A 47 16.76 -1.03 -1.74
C MET A 47 15.59 -1.23 -0.75
N ASN A 48 15.86 -1.44 0.54
CA ASN A 48 14.84 -1.36 1.59
C ASN A 48 14.66 0.10 2.03
N ILE A 49 13.45 0.47 2.47
CA ILE A 49 13.18 1.79 3.04
C ILE A 49 14.02 2.08 4.30
N ALA A 50 14.36 1.03 5.07
CA ALA A 50 15.28 1.12 6.19
C ALA A 50 16.69 1.57 5.75
N TRP A 51 17.16 1.08 4.59
CA TRP A 51 18.44 1.53 4.01
C TRP A 51 18.38 3.00 3.59
N VAL A 52 17.27 3.45 3.00
CA VAL A 52 17.07 4.86 2.65
C VAL A 52 17.06 5.74 3.91
N SER A 53 16.35 5.31 4.95
CA SER A 53 16.29 5.99 6.24
C SER A 53 17.68 6.15 6.86
N ASN A 54 18.50 5.09 6.82
CA ASN A 54 19.86 5.10 7.35
C ASN A 54 20.82 5.97 6.52
N LYS A 55 20.68 6.01 5.18
CA LYS A 55 21.62 6.70 4.29
C LYS A 55 21.27 8.17 4.03
N PHE A 56 19.97 8.48 3.89
CA PHE A 56 19.47 9.81 3.51
C PHE A 56 18.64 10.47 4.63
N GLY A 57 18.43 9.75 5.74
CA GLY A 57 17.65 10.23 6.86
C GLY A 57 16.18 9.84 6.79
N ARG A 58 15.56 9.76 7.97
CA ARG A 58 14.17 9.35 8.15
C ARG A 58 13.18 10.25 7.42
N THR A 59 13.45 11.54 7.30
CA THR A 59 12.59 12.49 6.57
C THR A 59 12.49 12.13 5.08
N VAL A 60 13.61 11.81 4.43
CA VAL A 60 13.62 11.43 3.01
C VAL A 60 12.87 10.11 2.81
N ALA A 61 13.10 9.13 3.68
CA ALA A 61 12.36 7.87 3.68
C ALA A 61 10.85 8.09 3.78
N ARG A 62 10.39 8.95 4.70
CA ARG A 62 8.97 9.30 4.86
C ARG A 62 8.37 9.93 3.61
N ILE A 63 9.09 10.84 2.95
CA ILE A 63 8.59 11.46 1.71
C ILE A 63 8.41 10.41 0.62
N LEU A 64 9.37 9.50 0.44
CA LEU A 64 9.28 8.43 -0.57
C LEU A 64 8.13 7.46 -0.29
N VAL A 65 7.96 7.05 0.98
CA VAL A 65 6.82 6.21 1.38
C VAL A 65 5.50 6.94 1.17
N GLY A 66 5.42 8.21 1.55
CA GLY A 66 4.24 9.04 1.37
C GLY A 66 3.83 9.12 -0.10
N ILE A 67 4.77 9.43 -0.99
CA ILE A 67 4.52 9.45 -2.44
C ILE A 67 4.04 8.07 -2.93
N SER A 68 4.70 7.00 -2.52
CA SER A 68 4.34 5.63 -2.93
C SER A 68 2.92 5.25 -2.46
N GLY A 69 2.56 5.58 -1.22
CA GLY A 69 1.23 5.39 -0.66
C GLY A 69 0.16 6.22 -1.39
N SER A 70 0.45 7.49 -1.69
CA SER A 70 -0.44 8.36 -2.48
C SER A 70 -0.68 7.81 -3.88
N VAL A 71 0.36 7.33 -4.57
CA VAL A 71 0.24 6.73 -5.91
C VAL A 71 -0.64 5.48 -5.86
N LEU A 72 -0.42 4.57 -4.89
CA LEU A 72 -1.25 3.38 -4.72
C LEU A 72 -2.72 3.73 -4.42
N LEU A 73 -2.95 4.73 -3.57
CA LEU A 73 -4.29 5.21 -3.24
C LEU A 73 -5.01 5.72 -4.49
N VAL A 74 -4.37 6.60 -5.27
CA VAL A 74 -4.95 7.16 -6.49
C VAL A 74 -5.21 6.07 -7.53
N ILE A 75 -4.24 5.18 -7.78
CA ILE A 75 -4.40 4.07 -8.74
C ILE A 75 -5.54 3.15 -8.31
N GLY A 76 -5.63 2.77 -7.04
CA GLY A 76 -6.69 1.92 -6.52
C GLY A 76 -8.08 2.54 -6.72
N ILE A 77 -8.22 3.84 -6.42
CA ILE A 77 -9.48 4.56 -6.64
C ILE A 77 -9.84 4.64 -8.13
N LEU A 78 -8.88 5.02 -8.99
CA LEU A 78 -9.11 5.13 -10.43
C LEU A 78 -9.52 3.79 -11.05
N MET A 79 -8.80 2.71 -10.72
CA MET A 79 -9.10 1.37 -11.22
C MET A 79 -10.43 0.85 -10.72
N PHE A 80 -10.83 1.18 -9.48
CA PHE A 80 -12.15 0.84 -8.97
C PHE A 80 -13.25 1.43 -9.85
N PHE A 81 -13.20 2.73 -10.15
CA PHE A 81 -14.20 3.37 -11.00
C PHE A 81 -14.13 2.87 -12.46
N LEU A 82 -12.93 2.71 -13.03
CA LEU A 82 -12.76 2.18 -14.38
C LEU A 82 -13.30 0.75 -14.52
N SER A 83 -13.20 -0.08 -13.48
CA SER A 83 -13.74 -1.44 -13.50
C SER A 83 -15.27 -1.52 -13.44
N LYS A 84 -15.93 -0.39 -13.15
CA LYS A 84 -17.38 -0.26 -13.00
C LYS A 84 -18.04 0.49 -14.16
N LEU A 85 -17.23 1.04 -15.08
CA LEU A 85 -17.67 1.67 -16.32
C LEU A 85 -17.96 0.60 -17.37
#